data_AF-A0A961RNB4-F1
#
_entry.id   AF-A0A961RNB4-F1
#
_cell.length_a   1.000
_cell.length_b   1.000
_cell.length_c   1.000
_cell.angle_alpha   90.00
_cell.angle_beta   90.00
_cell.angle_gamma   90.00
#
_symmetry.space_group_name_H-M   'P 1'
#
loop_
_entity.id
_entity.type
_entity.pdbx_description
1 polymer ?
#
loop_
_entity_poly.entity_id
_entity_poly.type
_entity_poly.pdbx_seq_one_letter_code
_entity_poly.pdbx_strand_id
1 'polypeptide(L)'
;MTRISFTRLVPAAALAALLLAPVSASAQDISEAHLKAARDAIGALHVTDQFDAVLPATAQQLQGQLVQKNPDMADTINQVVQKEALGLVSRRADLEREVALVYARSFSEEELKAIAGFYQTDAGKKLLSEGPIATREMMKAAEIWQQGIARDLAEGVGNALAEAAGGDKPAQ
;
A
#
# COMPACT_ATOMS: atom_id res chain seq x y z
N MET A 1 -64.86 -48.52 -11.86
CA MET A 1 -63.39 -48.73 -11.92
C MET A 1 -62.73 -47.38 -12.17
N THR A 2 -62.07 -46.86 -11.16
CA THR A 2 -61.41 -45.54 -11.14
C THR A 2 -60.01 -45.64 -11.76
N ARG A 3 -59.66 -44.81 -12.74
CA ARG A 3 -58.27 -44.64 -13.22
C ARG A 3 -57.97 -43.18 -13.57
N ILE A 4 -57.42 -42.50 -12.58
CA ILE A 4 -56.18 -41.70 -12.53
C ILE A 4 -55.74 -40.99 -13.84
N SER A 5 -55.65 -39.67 -13.71
CA SER A 5 -55.22 -38.59 -14.61
C SER A 5 -53.72 -38.56 -14.89
N PHE A 6 -53.30 -37.93 -16.01
CA PHE A 6 -52.05 -37.15 -16.09
C PHE A 6 -52.17 -35.99 -17.10
N THR A 7 -52.30 -34.78 -16.56
CA THR A 7 -52.14 -33.48 -17.22
C THR A 7 -50.72 -33.31 -17.77
N ARG A 8 -50.57 -32.92 -19.04
CA ARG A 8 -49.29 -32.49 -19.62
C ARG A 8 -49.16 -30.97 -19.48
N LEU A 9 -48.26 -30.55 -18.59
CA LEU A 9 -47.71 -29.19 -18.52
C LEU A 9 -46.64 -29.04 -19.62
N VAL A 10 -46.76 -27.99 -20.45
CA VAL A 10 -45.73 -27.59 -21.42
C VAL A 10 -44.93 -26.44 -20.79
N PRO A 11 -43.60 -26.57 -20.60
CA PRO A 11 -42.79 -25.45 -20.12
C PRO A 11 -42.33 -24.59 -21.30
N ALA A 12 -42.73 -23.32 -21.32
CA ALA A 12 -42.13 -22.32 -22.21
C ALA A 12 -40.88 -21.74 -21.51
N ALA A 13 -39.71 -22.35 -21.77
CA ALA A 13 -38.43 -21.82 -21.34
C ALA A 13 -37.97 -20.75 -22.35
N ALA A 14 -38.04 -19.47 -21.97
CA ALA A 14 -37.42 -18.37 -22.70
C ALA A 14 -35.91 -18.36 -22.39
N LEU A 15 -35.11 -18.73 -23.38
CA LEU A 15 -33.65 -18.76 -23.31
C LEU A 15 -33.11 -17.32 -23.50
N ALA A 16 -32.76 -16.65 -22.41
CA ALA A 16 -32.00 -15.40 -22.46
C ALA A 16 -30.52 -15.73 -22.73
N ALA A 17 -30.08 -15.59 -23.98
CA ALA A 17 -28.67 -15.67 -24.34
C ALA A 17 -27.94 -14.40 -23.86
N LEU A 18 -27.35 -14.47 -22.66
CA LEU A 18 -26.33 -13.52 -22.23
C LEU A 18 -25.10 -13.70 -23.14
N LEU A 19 -24.87 -12.71 -23.99
CA LEU A 19 -23.63 -12.55 -24.74
C LEU A 19 -22.49 -12.29 -23.72
N LEU A 20 -21.82 -13.35 -23.31
CA LEU A 20 -20.50 -13.25 -22.69
C LEU A 20 -19.51 -12.81 -23.78
N ALA A 21 -19.32 -11.49 -23.90
CA ALA A 21 -18.19 -10.98 -24.66
C ALA A 21 -16.90 -11.48 -24.00
N PRO A 22 -15.96 -12.08 -24.76
CA PRO A 22 -14.67 -12.44 -24.21
C PRO A 22 -13.96 -11.13 -23.85
N VAL A 23 -13.82 -10.86 -22.54
CA VAL A 23 -12.82 -9.90 -22.06
C VAL A 23 -11.49 -10.51 -22.44
N SER A 24 -11.00 -10.15 -23.62
CA SER A 24 -9.65 -10.49 -24.04
C SER A 24 -8.74 -9.73 -23.11
N ALA A 25 -8.26 -10.42 -22.07
CA ALA A 25 -7.12 -10.00 -21.28
C ALA A 25 -5.96 -9.87 -22.26
N SER A 26 -5.79 -8.65 -22.76
CA SER A 26 -4.77 -8.35 -23.74
C SER A 26 -3.45 -8.42 -23.01
N ALA A 27 -2.71 -9.51 -23.23
CA ALA A 27 -1.26 -9.53 -23.07
C ALA A 27 -0.63 -8.64 -24.17
N GLN A 28 -1.08 -7.39 -24.27
CA GLN A 28 -0.41 -6.38 -25.06
C GLN A 28 0.95 -6.16 -24.39
N ASP A 29 2.01 -6.36 -25.15
CA ASP A 29 3.34 -5.90 -24.75
C ASP A 29 3.22 -4.44 -24.30
N ILE A 30 3.69 -4.17 -23.08
CA ILE A 30 3.63 -2.85 -22.47
C ILE A 30 4.45 -1.91 -23.35
N SER A 31 3.82 -0.86 -23.87
CA SER A 31 4.48 0.08 -24.77
C SER A 31 5.59 0.86 -24.04
N GLU A 32 6.55 1.38 -24.81
CA GLU A 32 7.58 2.28 -24.25
C GLU A 32 6.99 3.55 -23.61
N ALA A 33 5.87 4.05 -24.16
CA ALA A 33 5.16 5.20 -23.61
C ALA A 33 4.53 4.87 -22.24
N HIS A 34 3.97 3.68 -22.11
CA HIS A 34 3.39 3.18 -20.87
C HIS A 34 4.47 2.91 -19.82
N LEU A 35 5.59 2.30 -20.20
CA LEU A 35 6.76 2.14 -19.33
C LEU A 35 7.35 3.47 -18.89
N LYS A 36 7.38 4.47 -19.78
CA LYS A 36 7.82 5.82 -19.41
C LYS A 36 6.86 6.44 -18.39
N ALA A 37 5.55 6.37 -18.61
CA ALA A 37 4.56 6.87 -17.66
C ALA A 37 4.70 6.20 -16.29
N ALA A 38 4.97 4.89 -16.27
CA ALA A 38 5.25 4.16 -15.04
C ALA A 38 6.51 4.68 -14.34
N ARG A 39 7.62 4.89 -15.07
CA ARG A 39 8.85 5.48 -14.53
C ARG A 39 8.63 6.89 -13.95
N ASP A 40 7.88 7.72 -14.67
CA ASP A 40 7.55 9.08 -14.21
C ASP A 40 6.72 9.03 -12.92
N ALA A 41 5.75 8.11 -12.81
CA ALA A 41 4.90 7.92 -11.63
C ALA A 41 5.68 7.41 -10.42
N ILE A 42 6.50 6.35 -10.57
CA ILE A 42 7.30 5.81 -9.46
C ILE A 42 8.32 6.83 -8.94
N GLY A 43 8.87 7.67 -9.85
CA GLY A 43 9.75 8.77 -9.48
C GLY A 43 9.01 9.87 -8.71
N ALA A 44 7.81 10.26 -9.15
CA ALA A 44 7.00 11.25 -8.45
C ALA A 44 6.51 10.76 -7.06
N LEU A 45 6.31 9.46 -6.92
CA LEU A 45 5.86 8.83 -5.67
C LEU A 45 7.01 8.44 -4.72
N HIS A 46 8.26 8.51 -5.17
CA HIS A 46 9.43 8.09 -4.37
C HIS A 46 9.39 6.63 -3.89
N VAL A 47 8.75 5.73 -4.66
CA VAL A 47 8.46 4.36 -4.19
C VAL A 47 9.67 3.43 -4.11
N THR A 48 10.81 3.86 -4.68
CA THR A 48 12.06 3.09 -4.65
C THR A 48 13.19 3.78 -3.88
N ASP A 49 12.96 4.97 -3.33
CA ASP A 49 14.01 5.80 -2.73
C ASP A 49 14.67 5.15 -1.51
N GLN A 50 13.94 4.27 -0.81
CA GLN A 50 14.51 3.49 0.29
C GLN A 50 15.62 2.54 -0.16
N PHE A 51 15.66 2.17 -1.45
CA PHE A 51 16.65 1.24 -1.99
C PHE A 51 17.98 1.92 -2.35
N ASP A 52 18.03 3.25 -2.39
CA ASP A 52 19.26 4.04 -2.63
C ASP A 52 20.37 3.71 -1.62
N ALA A 53 19.97 3.33 -0.40
CA ALA A 53 20.88 2.99 0.68
C ALA A 53 21.44 1.56 0.60
N VAL A 54 20.89 0.68 -0.25
CA VAL A 54 21.24 -0.76 -0.26
C VAL A 54 22.71 -0.99 -0.60
N LEU A 55 23.17 -0.40 -1.70
CA LEU A 55 24.55 -0.56 -2.16
C LEU A 55 25.56 0.03 -1.16
N PRO A 56 25.44 1.30 -0.69
CA PRO A 56 26.39 1.84 0.27
C PRO A 56 26.37 1.09 1.61
N ALA A 57 25.19 0.67 2.11
CA ALA A 57 25.11 -0.11 3.35
C ALA A 57 25.79 -1.48 3.19
N THR A 58 25.58 -2.15 2.06
CA THR A 58 26.23 -3.44 1.77
C THR A 58 27.75 -3.29 1.65
N ALA A 59 28.23 -2.24 0.99
CA ALA A 59 29.65 -1.94 0.87
C ALA A 59 30.29 -1.67 2.24
N GLN A 60 29.66 -0.83 3.07
CA GLN A 60 30.13 -0.53 4.42
C GLN A 60 30.18 -1.78 5.31
N GLN A 61 29.15 -2.62 5.25
CA GLN A 61 29.12 -3.88 5.99
C GLN A 61 30.26 -4.80 5.56
N LEU A 62 30.48 -4.97 4.25
CA LEU A 62 31.58 -5.80 3.72
C LEU A 62 32.95 -5.25 4.13
N GLN A 63 33.13 -3.93 4.04
CA GLN A 63 34.36 -3.25 4.46
C GLN A 63 34.67 -3.55 5.93
N GLY A 64 33.71 -3.35 6.84
CA GLY A 64 33.90 -3.61 8.27
C GLY A 64 34.32 -5.06 8.56
N GLN A 65 33.68 -6.02 7.89
CA GLN A 65 34.02 -7.44 8.01
C GLN A 65 35.44 -7.75 7.52
N LEU A 66 35.87 -7.15 6.41
CA LEU A 66 37.20 -7.39 5.84
C LEU A 66 38.30 -6.73 6.68
N VAL A 67 38.08 -5.50 7.17
CA VAL A 67 39.03 -4.77 8.03
C VAL A 67 39.21 -5.49 9.37
N GLN A 68 38.13 -6.01 9.96
CA GLN A 68 38.23 -6.79 11.19
C GLN A 68 39.12 -8.03 11.02
N LYS A 69 39.06 -8.68 9.85
CA LYS A 69 39.86 -9.87 9.53
C LYS A 69 41.31 -9.53 9.15
N ASN A 70 41.54 -8.38 8.53
CA ASN A 70 42.86 -7.97 8.03
C ASN A 70 43.12 -6.48 8.37
N PRO A 71 43.43 -6.15 9.63
CA PRO A 71 43.54 -4.77 10.08
C PRO A 71 44.68 -3.98 9.39
N ASP A 72 45.74 -4.68 9.01
CA ASP A 72 46.90 -4.16 8.28
C ASP A 72 46.56 -3.73 6.84
N MET A 73 45.47 -4.25 6.27
CA MET A 73 45.02 -3.93 4.91
C MET A 73 43.92 -2.88 4.85
N ALA A 74 43.64 -2.16 5.95
CA ALA A 74 42.43 -1.32 6.06
C ALA A 74 42.26 -0.30 4.93
N ASP A 75 43.32 0.43 4.57
CA ASP A 75 43.28 1.42 3.49
C ASP A 75 43.04 0.77 2.12
N THR A 76 43.72 -0.34 1.84
CA THR A 76 43.56 -1.11 0.60
C THR A 76 42.14 -1.66 0.48
N ILE A 77 41.59 -2.23 1.56
CA ILE A 77 40.22 -2.75 1.61
C ILE A 77 39.23 -1.61 1.32
N ASN A 78 39.41 -0.44 1.93
CA ASN A 78 38.56 0.71 1.72
C ASN A 78 38.54 1.12 0.22
N GLN A 79 39.70 1.27 -0.39
CA GLN A 79 39.82 1.63 -1.81
C GLN A 79 39.18 0.60 -2.74
N VAL A 80 39.44 -0.69 -2.51
CA VAL A 80 38.91 -1.78 -3.34
C VAL A 80 37.40 -1.87 -3.22
N VAL A 81 36.85 -1.87 -1.99
CA VAL A 81 35.39 -1.95 -1.78
C VAL A 81 34.68 -0.77 -2.42
N GLN A 82 35.20 0.45 -2.30
CA GLN A 82 34.63 1.63 -2.96
C GLN A 82 34.64 1.49 -4.49
N LYS A 83 35.76 1.05 -5.07
CA LYS A 83 35.87 0.83 -6.52
C LYS A 83 34.87 -0.20 -7.02
N GLU A 84 34.76 -1.35 -6.35
CA GLU A 84 33.83 -2.41 -6.73
C GLU A 84 32.36 -1.96 -6.54
N ALA A 85 32.06 -1.20 -5.48
CA ALA A 85 30.74 -0.62 -5.28
C ALA A 85 30.36 0.33 -6.42
N LEU A 86 31.28 1.20 -6.87
CA LEU A 86 31.03 2.07 -8.03
C LEU A 86 30.70 1.27 -9.30
N GLY A 87 31.32 0.10 -9.49
CA GLY A 87 31.02 -0.82 -10.59
C GLY A 87 29.61 -1.41 -10.57
N LEU A 88 28.91 -1.36 -9.43
CA LEU A 88 27.57 -1.90 -9.24
C LEU A 88 26.47 -0.83 -9.27
N VAL A 89 26.79 0.46 -9.43
CA VAL A 89 25.81 1.56 -9.39
C VAL A 89 24.68 1.38 -10.42
N SER A 90 24.99 0.84 -11.61
CA SER A 90 23.99 0.60 -12.67
C SER A 90 22.88 -0.38 -12.27
N ARG A 91 23.10 -1.24 -11.26
CA ARG A 91 22.11 -2.18 -10.73
C ARG A 91 20.86 -1.49 -10.19
N ARG A 92 20.96 -0.21 -9.83
CA ARG A 92 19.80 0.59 -9.45
C ARG A 92 18.77 0.70 -10.58
N ALA A 93 19.24 0.90 -11.82
CA ALA A 93 18.37 1.02 -12.99
C ALA A 93 17.65 -0.30 -13.30
N ASP A 94 18.24 -1.45 -12.93
CA ASP A 94 17.58 -2.75 -13.08
C ASP A 94 16.36 -2.86 -12.16
N LEU A 95 16.49 -2.42 -10.90
CA LEU A 95 15.37 -2.37 -9.96
C LEU A 95 14.27 -1.43 -10.46
N GLU A 96 14.63 -0.24 -10.93
CA GLU A 96 13.66 0.73 -11.47
C GLU A 96 12.88 0.16 -12.66
N ARG A 97 13.55 -0.61 -13.54
CA ARG A 97 12.90 -1.27 -14.68
C ARG A 97 11.87 -2.31 -14.21
N GLU A 98 12.23 -3.15 -13.25
CA GLU A 98 11.30 -4.15 -12.69
C GLU A 98 10.10 -3.49 -12.00
N VAL A 99 10.32 -2.44 -11.22
CA VAL A 99 9.24 -1.71 -10.54
C VAL A 99 8.35 -0.98 -11.54
N ALA A 100 8.91 -0.39 -12.59
CA ALA A 100 8.12 0.23 -13.66
C ALA A 100 7.23 -0.79 -14.38
N LEU A 101 7.71 -2.02 -14.61
CA LEU A 101 6.89 -3.09 -15.17
C LEU A 101 5.73 -3.47 -14.25
N VAL A 102 5.94 -3.51 -12.94
CA VAL A 102 4.86 -3.76 -11.96
C VAL A 102 3.80 -2.66 -12.06
N TYR A 103 4.19 -1.39 -12.05
CA TYR A 103 3.27 -0.26 -12.15
C TYR A 103 2.51 -0.23 -13.48
N ALA A 104 3.20 -0.47 -14.60
CA ALA A 104 2.58 -0.51 -15.92
C ALA A 104 1.57 -1.66 -16.09
N ARG A 105 1.72 -2.76 -15.33
CA ARG A 105 0.71 -3.84 -15.29
C ARG A 105 -0.48 -3.51 -14.40
N SER A 106 -0.31 -2.66 -13.39
CA SER A 106 -1.35 -2.34 -12.42
C SER A 106 -2.23 -1.16 -12.83
N PHE A 107 -1.69 -0.24 -13.62
CA PHE A 107 -2.34 1.02 -13.99
C PHE A 107 -2.25 1.24 -15.48
N SER A 108 -3.28 1.86 -16.06
CA SER A 108 -3.22 2.36 -17.43
C SER A 108 -2.20 3.49 -17.58
N GLU A 109 -1.75 3.73 -18.82
CA GLU A 109 -0.83 4.84 -19.13
C GLU A 109 -1.41 6.21 -18.70
N GLU A 110 -2.72 6.42 -18.86
CA GLU A 110 -3.39 7.65 -18.48
C GLU A 110 -3.41 7.86 -16.96
N GLU A 111 -3.73 6.83 -16.19
CA GLU A 111 -3.70 6.88 -14.73
C GLU A 111 -2.29 7.17 -14.21
N LEU A 112 -1.27 6.52 -14.78
CA LEU A 112 0.13 6.76 -14.41
C LEU A 112 0.54 8.21 -14.66
N LYS A 113 0.15 8.79 -15.80
CA LYS A 113 0.38 10.22 -16.10
C LYS A 113 -0.36 11.12 -15.12
N ALA A 114 -1.61 10.80 -14.78
CA ALA A 114 -2.39 11.59 -13.82
C ALA A 114 -1.78 11.54 -12.40
N ILE A 115 -1.35 10.36 -11.95
CA ILE A 115 -0.64 10.15 -10.69
C ILE A 115 0.64 10.99 -10.67
N ALA A 116 1.49 10.85 -11.69
CA ALA A 116 2.73 11.62 -11.80
C ALA A 116 2.45 13.13 -11.79
N GLY A 117 1.47 13.59 -12.57
CA GLY A 117 1.08 15.00 -12.66
C GLY A 117 0.62 15.58 -11.32
N PHE A 118 -0.22 14.86 -10.57
CA PHE A 118 -0.68 15.30 -9.26
C PHE A 118 0.47 15.39 -8.25
N TYR A 119 1.27 14.32 -8.13
CA TYR A 119 2.35 14.26 -7.13
C TYR A 119 3.55 15.16 -7.45
N GLN A 120 3.63 15.70 -8.67
CA GLN A 120 4.59 16.76 -9.01
C GLN A 120 4.17 18.16 -8.55
N THR A 121 2.90 18.39 -8.23
CA THR A 121 2.41 19.68 -7.70
C THR A 121 2.91 19.95 -6.28
N ASP A 122 2.94 21.21 -5.85
CA ASP A 122 3.32 21.57 -4.47
C ASP A 122 2.40 20.92 -3.43
N ALA A 123 1.10 20.84 -3.72
CA ALA A 123 0.14 20.16 -2.87
C ALA A 123 0.38 18.64 -2.81
N GLY A 124 0.65 18.01 -3.96
CA GLY A 124 0.95 16.58 -4.03
C GLY A 124 2.24 16.20 -3.28
N LYS A 125 3.31 16.99 -3.46
CA LYS A 125 4.56 16.82 -2.70
C LYS A 125 4.35 17.02 -1.20
N LYS A 126 3.59 18.06 -0.81
CA LYS A 126 3.24 18.28 0.59
C LYS A 126 2.42 17.13 1.16
N LEU A 127 1.52 16.53 0.39
CA LEU A 127 0.75 15.36 0.82
C LEU A 127 1.65 14.14 1.04
N LEU A 128 2.65 13.90 0.18
CA LEU A 128 3.63 12.82 0.39
C LEU A 128 4.41 12.99 1.70
N SER A 129 4.85 14.21 2.01
CA SER A 129 5.64 14.48 3.21
C SER A 129 4.81 14.56 4.49
N GLU A 130 3.67 15.26 4.45
CA GLU A 130 2.83 15.56 5.61
C GLU A 130 1.75 14.52 5.86
N GLY A 131 1.32 13.77 4.83
CA GLY A 131 0.25 12.79 4.92
C GLY A 131 0.45 11.79 6.07
N PRO A 132 1.60 11.11 6.16
CA PRO A 132 1.90 10.20 7.26
C PRO A 132 1.89 10.88 8.64
N ILE A 133 2.26 12.16 8.72
CA ILE A 133 2.24 12.95 9.96
C ILE A 133 0.78 13.22 10.35
N ALA A 134 -0.01 13.74 9.42
CA ALA A 134 -1.44 14.00 9.62
C ALA A 134 -2.20 12.73 10.02
N THR A 135 -1.90 11.58 9.41
CA THR A 135 -2.50 10.29 9.80
C THR A 135 -2.16 9.92 11.24
N ARG A 136 -0.90 10.09 11.68
CA ARG A 136 -0.53 9.80 13.08
C ARG A 136 -1.26 10.71 14.07
N GLU A 137 -1.32 12.01 13.78
CA GLU A 137 -2.02 12.97 14.64
C GLU A 137 -3.54 12.70 14.69
N MET A 138 -4.15 12.35 13.55
CA MET A 138 -5.54 11.93 13.50
C MET A 138 -5.80 10.70 14.38
N MET A 139 -4.93 9.67 14.31
CA MET A 139 -5.08 8.47 15.13
C MET A 139 -4.98 8.78 16.63
N LYS A 140 -4.07 9.68 17.02
CA LYS A 140 -3.97 10.16 18.42
C LYS A 140 -5.23 10.88 18.87
N ALA A 141 -5.80 11.73 18.01
CA ALA A 141 -7.07 12.42 18.32
C ALA A 141 -8.23 11.42 18.47
N ALA A 142 -8.28 10.39 17.63
CA ALA A 142 -9.28 9.32 17.71
C ALA A 142 -9.19 8.54 19.03
N GLU A 143 -7.98 8.24 19.51
CA GLU A 143 -7.76 7.57 20.79
C GLU A 143 -8.29 8.40 21.97
N ILE A 144 -8.02 9.71 22.00
CA ILE A 144 -8.53 10.62 23.04
C ILE A 144 -10.05 10.67 23.01
N TRP A 145 -10.63 10.80 21.82
CA TRP A 145 -12.07 10.80 21.64
C TRP A 145 -12.71 9.50 22.14
N GLN A 146 -12.13 8.34 21.81
CA GLN A 146 -12.60 7.03 22.29
C GLN A 146 -12.57 6.92 23.81
N GLN A 147 -11.49 7.38 24.45
CA GLN A 147 -11.38 7.41 25.91
C GLN A 147 -12.45 8.31 26.54
N GLY A 148 -12.75 9.46 25.93
CA GLY A 148 -13.83 10.34 26.34
C GLY A 148 -15.19 9.67 26.28
N ILE A 149 -15.52 9.03 25.16
CA ILE A 149 -16.78 8.29 24.99
C ILE A 149 -16.91 7.18 26.05
N ALA A 150 -15.84 6.42 26.30
CA ALA A 150 -15.86 5.35 27.30
C ALA A 150 -16.12 5.89 28.72
N ARG A 151 -15.48 7.00 29.10
CA ARG A 151 -15.70 7.68 30.37
C ARG A 151 -17.15 8.14 30.51
N ASP A 152 -17.64 8.89 29.53
CA ASP A 152 -18.97 9.50 29.57
C ASP A 152 -20.07 8.42 29.58
N LEU A 153 -19.88 7.33 28.85
CA LEU A 153 -20.77 6.17 28.89
C LEU A 153 -20.76 5.48 30.26
N ALA A 154 -19.59 5.26 30.85
CA ALA A 154 -19.47 4.65 32.17
C ALA A 154 -20.15 5.51 33.26
N GLU A 155 -19.98 6.83 33.21
CA GLU A 155 -20.65 7.77 34.11
C GLU A 155 -22.16 7.73 33.93
N GLY A 156 -22.65 7.83 32.68
CA GLY A 156 -24.08 7.78 32.38
C GLY A 156 -24.75 6.48 32.83
N VAL A 157 -24.10 5.34 32.57
CA VAL A 157 -24.59 4.02 33.04
C VAL A 157 -24.57 3.94 34.56
N GLY A 158 -23.50 4.41 35.21
CA GLY A 158 -23.41 4.45 36.68
C GLY A 158 -24.54 5.24 37.32
N ASN A 159 -24.84 6.43 36.79
CA ASN A 159 -25.93 7.29 37.27
C ASN A 159 -27.29 6.62 37.07
N ALA A 160 -27.56 6.07 35.89
CA ALA A 160 -28.84 5.40 35.61
C ALA A 160 -29.06 4.17 36.51
N LEU A 161 -28.00 3.40 36.79
CA LEU A 161 -28.08 2.27 37.72
C LEU A 161 -28.34 2.73 39.17
N ALA A 162 -27.71 3.82 39.62
CA ALA A 162 -27.94 4.37 40.96
C ALA A 162 -29.38 4.87 41.14
N GLU A 163 -29.94 5.53 40.11
CA GLU A 163 -31.36 5.92 40.11
C GLU A 163 -32.29 4.69 40.14
N ALA A 164 -32.00 3.68 39.33
CA ALA A 164 -32.80 2.45 39.26
C ALA A 164 -32.76 1.61 40.55
N ALA A 165 -31.65 1.64 41.28
CA ALA A 165 -31.49 0.95 42.57
C ALA A 165 -32.27 1.62 43.72
N GLY A 166 -32.89 2.78 43.49
CA GLY A 166 -33.48 3.64 44.51
C GLY A 166 -32.39 4.46 45.20
N GLY A 167 -32.44 5.78 45.26
CA GLY A 167 -33.59 6.48 45.83
C GLY A 167 -33.86 6.11 47.30
N ASP A 168 -33.08 5.22 47.90
CA ASP A 168 -33.23 4.75 49.28
C ASP A 168 -32.69 5.84 50.22
N LYS A 169 -33.48 6.91 50.37
CA LYS A 169 -33.37 7.74 51.57
C LYS A 169 -33.69 6.82 52.74
N PRO A 170 -32.77 6.61 53.70
CA PRO A 170 -33.11 5.88 54.91
C PRO A 170 -34.30 6.58 55.56
N ALA A 171 -35.39 5.84 55.75
CA ALA A 171 -36.50 6.30 56.57
C ALA A 171 -35.96 6.59 57.98
N GLN A 172 -36.34 7.76 58.51
CA GLN A 172 -36.01 8.23 59.86
C GLN A 172 -36.48 7.25 60.94
#